data_AF-A0A522XAQ8-F1
#
_entry.id   AF-A0A522XAQ8-F1
#
_cell.length_a   1.000
_cell.length_b   1.000
_cell.length_c   1.000
_cell.angle_alpha   90.00
_cell.angle_beta   90.00
_cell.angle_gamma   90.00
#
_symmetry.space_group_name_H-M   'P 1'
#
loop_
_entity.id
_entity.type
_entity.pdbx_description
1 polymer ?
#
loop_
_entity_poly.entity_id
_entity_poly.type
_entity_poly.pdbx_seq_one_letter_code
_entity_poly.pdbx_strand_id
1 'polypeptide(L)'
;KRISFLFLPVEHDPDSFIRESGKAAFERRVREAMPLSGYLLREASAELDLRNHEGRNQLLQRAKPLLTAITAPATALLLRKEVAALSGVSQAELEALYEIKPVARAARPAFQKAGRAPPSAHRLLLQCLIAQPALGAQISADWHGEGVEAEAVSAVLSVLRETNFALGSPALTQSFQGTAYEKILATVEADMLSWGDSFDVSAEFAGVLSKLNENQRRQQFQVLQAKLVQSGLSGLTDPEREQYRQLLQRG
;
A
#
# COMPACT_ATOMS: atom_id res chain seq x y z
N LYS A 1 -32.38 -0.36 4.85
CA LYS A 1 -33.55 0.54 4.67
C LYS A 1 -33.10 1.73 3.82
N ARG A 2 -33.84 2.13 2.77
CA ARG A 2 -33.51 3.27 1.90
C ARG A 2 -34.39 4.45 2.28
N ILE A 3 -33.79 5.63 2.43
CA ILE A 3 -34.49 6.88 2.77
C ILE A 3 -34.36 7.82 1.57
N SER A 4 -35.49 8.37 1.14
CA SER A 4 -35.59 9.37 0.07
C SER A 4 -36.54 10.49 0.48
N PHE A 5 -36.29 11.69 -0.01
CA PHE A 5 -37.08 12.89 0.17
C PHE A 5 -37.88 13.18 -1.09
N LEU A 6 -39.19 13.27 -0.92
CA LEU A 6 -40.12 13.67 -1.96
C LEU A 6 -40.41 15.17 -1.81
N PHE A 7 -40.18 15.94 -2.87
CA PHE A 7 -40.52 17.35 -2.90
C PHE A 7 -41.78 17.55 -3.76
N LEU A 8 -42.84 18.07 -3.13
CA LEU A 8 -44.08 18.47 -3.78
C LEU A 8 -44.11 20.00 -3.92
N PRO A 9 -44.95 20.55 -4.83
CA PRO A 9 -45.20 21.99 -4.87
C PRO A 9 -45.68 22.51 -3.51
N VAL A 10 -45.39 23.77 -3.19
CA VAL A 10 -45.59 24.33 -1.84
C VAL A 10 -47.08 24.34 -1.46
N GLU A 11 -47.97 24.49 -2.44
CA GLU A 11 -49.41 24.42 -2.29
C GLU A 11 -50.00 23.01 -2.07
N HIS A 12 -49.20 21.94 -2.16
CA HIS A 12 -49.70 20.56 -2.12
C HIS A 12 -49.08 19.69 -1.02
N ASP A 13 -49.96 19.07 -0.23
CA ASP A 13 -49.66 17.88 0.56
C ASP A 13 -49.83 16.59 -0.29
N PRO A 14 -49.44 15.40 0.19
CA PRO A 14 -49.56 14.16 -0.58
C PRO A 14 -50.99 13.86 -1.06
N ASP A 15 -51.99 14.17 -0.23
CA ASP A 15 -53.39 13.84 -0.52
C ASP A 15 -54.00 14.80 -1.55
N SER A 16 -53.76 16.10 -1.42
CA SER A 16 -54.17 17.13 -2.39
C SER A 16 -53.44 16.95 -3.73
N PHE A 17 -52.14 16.60 -3.72
CA PHE A 17 -51.41 16.30 -4.94
C PHE A 17 -52.00 15.10 -5.69
N ILE A 18 -52.38 14.04 -4.98
CA ILE A 18 -53.01 12.85 -5.59
C ILE A 18 -54.40 13.20 -6.14
N ARG A 19 -55.17 14.03 -5.43
CA ARG A 19 -56.51 14.47 -5.89
C ARG A 19 -56.44 15.31 -7.17
N GLU A 20 -55.45 16.17 -7.29
CA GLU A 20 -55.34 17.10 -8.43
C GLU A 20 -54.56 16.51 -9.61
N SER A 21 -53.38 15.93 -9.36
CA SER A 21 -52.48 15.41 -10.40
C SER A 21 -52.64 13.91 -10.66
N GLY A 22 -53.42 13.22 -9.84
CA GLY A 22 -53.67 11.78 -9.95
C GLY A 22 -52.57 10.90 -9.36
N LYS A 23 -52.95 9.68 -8.97
CA LYS A 23 -52.06 8.68 -8.36
C LYS A 23 -50.84 8.35 -9.23
N ALA A 24 -51.01 8.23 -10.55
CA ALA A 24 -49.92 7.90 -11.46
C ALA A 24 -48.83 9.00 -11.51
N ALA A 25 -49.20 10.27 -11.34
CA ALA A 25 -48.24 11.36 -11.25
C ALA A 25 -47.49 11.34 -9.91
N PHE A 26 -48.18 11.06 -8.81
CA PHE A 26 -47.55 10.90 -7.50
C PHE A 26 -46.55 9.73 -7.48
N GLU A 27 -46.91 8.58 -8.04
CA GLU A 27 -46.00 7.43 -8.15
C GLU A 27 -44.75 7.74 -8.99
N ARG A 28 -44.86 8.55 -10.04
CA ARG A 28 -43.69 9.05 -10.77
C ARG A 28 -42.79 9.90 -9.88
N ARG A 29 -43.36 10.86 -9.14
CA ARG A 29 -42.59 11.71 -8.21
C ARG A 29 -41.93 10.90 -7.10
N VAL A 30 -42.59 9.86 -6.59
CA VAL A 30 -42.01 8.94 -5.60
C VAL A 30 -40.81 8.18 -6.19
N ARG A 31 -40.88 7.74 -7.46
CA ARG A 31 -39.74 7.12 -8.15
C ARG A 31 -38.57 8.08 -8.36
N GLU A 32 -38.87 9.36 -8.55
CA GLU A 32 -37.89 10.46 -8.71
C GLU A 32 -37.43 11.07 -7.37
N ALA A 33 -37.91 10.55 -6.23
CA ALA A 33 -37.60 11.08 -4.92
C ALA A 33 -36.08 11.11 -4.66
N MET A 34 -35.60 12.24 -4.15
CA MET A 34 -34.19 12.50 -3.95
C MET A 34 -33.64 11.61 -2.83
N PRO A 35 -32.56 10.84 -3.04
CA PRO A 35 -31.96 10.05 -1.98
C PRO A 35 -31.38 10.95 -0.88
N LEU A 36 -31.32 10.43 0.36
CA LEU A 36 -30.76 11.15 1.52
C LEU A 36 -29.37 11.75 1.25
N SER A 37 -28.49 11.02 0.58
CA SER A 37 -27.15 11.52 0.22
C SER A 37 -27.20 12.77 -0.67
N GLY A 38 -28.03 12.74 -1.70
CA GLY A 38 -28.21 13.87 -2.61
C GLY A 38 -28.84 15.08 -1.92
N TYR A 39 -29.78 14.84 -1.00
CA TYR A 39 -30.36 15.91 -0.19
C TYR A 39 -29.32 16.59 0.71
N LEU A 40 -28.53 15.81 1.45
CA LEU A 40 -27.49 16.34 2.34
C LEU A 40 -26.49 17.23 1.60
N LEU A 41 -26.05 16.81 0.41
CA LEU A 41 -25.12 17.59 -0.40
C LEU A 41 -25.76 18.85 -0.97
N ARG A 42 -27.03 18.79 -1.37
CA ARG A 42 -27.79 19.94 -1.85
C ARG A 42 -27.88 21.00 -0.75
N GLU A 43 -28.23 20.61 0.46
CA GLU A 43 -28.33 21.53 1.60
C GLU A 43 -26.95 22.05 2.04
N ALA A 44 -25.91 21.20 2.04
CA ALA A 44 -24.56 21.64 2.36
C ALA A 44 -23.99 22.66 1.35
N SER A 45 -24.41 22.56 0.09
CA SER A 45 -24.00 23.44 -1.01
C SER A 45 -24.96 24.62 -1.24
N ALA A 46 -26.07 24.67 -0.52
CA ALA A 46 -27.09 25.69 -0.72
C ALA A 46 -26.51 27.08 -0.44
N GLU A 47 -26.80 28.01 -1.35
CA GLU A 47 -26.39 29.42 -1.26
C GLU A 47 -24.86 29.65 -1.34
N LEU A 48 -24.08 28.64 -1.75
CA LEU A 48 -22.64 28.76 -1.94
C LEU A 48 -22.27 28.91 -3.42
N ASP A 49 -21.43 29.90 -3.73
CA ASP A 49 -20.78 29.98 -5.05
C ASP A 49 -19.51 29.12 -5.09
N LEU A 50 -19.66 27.90 -5.59
CA LEU A 50 -18.56 26.93 -5.72
C LEU A 50 -17.54 27.29 -6.82
N ARG A 51 -17.74 28.38 -7.57
CA ARG A 51 -16.75 28.86 -8.55
C ARG A 51 -15.58 29.57 -7.89
N ASN A 52 -15.79 30.16 -6.72
CA ASN A 52 -14.76 30.85 -5.96
C ASN A 52 -14.21 29.99 -4.81
N HIS A 53 -13.01 30.32 -4.35
CA HIS A 53 -12.33 29.55 -3.29
C HIS A 53 -13.04 29.63 -1.94
N GLU A 54 -13.74 30.74 -1.67
CA GLU A 54 -14.43 30.98 -0.41
C GLU A 54 -15.67 30.09 -0.25
N GLY A 55 -16.49 29.97 -1.29
CA GLY A 55 -17.64 29.06 -1.33
C GLY A 55 -17.22 27.58 -1.26
N ARG A 56 -16.10 27.21 -1.88
CA ARG A 56 -15.51 25.86 -1.73
C ARG A 56 -15.04 25.59 -0.30
N ASN A 57 -14.39 26.56 0.35
CA ASN A 57 -13.98 26.42 1.74
C ASN A 57 -15.19 26.33 2.68
N GLN A 58 -16.23 27.14 2.45
CA GLN A 58 -17.48 27.08 3.22
C GLN A 58 -18.19 25.72 3.05
N LEU A 59 -18.19 25.14 1.85
CA LEU A 59 -18.71 23.80 1.62
C LEU A 59 -17.95 22.77 2.46
N LEU A 60 -16.61 22.83 2.48
CA LEU A 60 -15.79 21.94 3.30
C LEU A 60 -16.05 22.11 4.80
N GLN A 61 -16.28 23.32 5.28
CA GLN A 61 -16.64 23.55 6.69
C GLN A 61 -18.02 22.97 7.04
N ARG A 62 -19.04 23.20 6.20
CA ARG A 62 -20.39 22.68 6.40
C ARG A 62 -20.46 21.16 6.29
N ALA A 63 -19.68 20.56 5.40
CA ALA A 63 -19.66 19.12 5.17
C ALA A 63 -18.96 18.34 6.29
N LYS A 64 -18.00 18.94 7.01
CA LYS A 64 -17.21 18.28 8.06
C LYS A 64 -18.08 17.55 9.10
N PRO A 65 -19.02 18.19 9.82
CA PRO A 65 -19.83 17.51 10.84
C PRO A 65 -20.73 16.41 10.26
N LEU A 66 -21.20 16.58 9.02
CA LEU A 66 -22.04 15.59 8.35
C LEU A 66 -21.23 14.33 7.98
N LEU A 67 -20.01 14.52 7.47
CA LEU A 67 -19.15 13.42 7.05
C LEU A 67 -18.51 12.66 8.22
N THR A 68 -18.28 13.32 9.36
CA THR A 68 -17.75 12.68 10.57
C THR A 68 -18.83 11.93 11.35
N ALA A 69 -20.10 12.35 11.27
CA ALA A 69 -21.21 11.68 11.95
C ALA A 69 -21.60 10.33 11.31
N ILE A 70 -21.17 10.06 10.07
CA ILE A 70 -21.53 8.83 9.35
C ILE A 70 -20.63 7.67 9.80
N THR A 71 -21.22 6.72 10.52
CA THR A 71 -20.54 5.51 10.99
C THR A 71 -20.45 4.39 9.95
N ALA A 72 -21.30 4.44 8.90
CA ALA A 72 -21.35 3.43 7.85
C ALA A 72 -20.19 3.60 6.84
N PRO A 73 -19.23 2.65 6.76
CA PRO A 73 -17.99 2.80 5.98
C PRO A 73 -18.19 3.09 4.48
N ALA A 74 -19.09 2.35 3.83
CA ALA A 74 -19.32 2.47 2.39
C ALA A 74 -19.99 3.81 2.03
N THR A 75 -21.00 4.22 2.82
CA THR A 75 -21.72 5.49 2.63
C THR A 75 -20.79 6.69 2.89
N ALA A 76 -19.99 6.63 3.95
CA ALA A 76 -19.01 7.67 4.26
C ALA A 76 -18.01 7.85 3.12
N LEU A 77 -17.51 6.75 2.54
CA LEU A 77 -16.59 6.80 1.41
C LEU A 77 -17.21 7.47 0.17
N LEU A 78 -18.44 7.11 -0.19
CA LEU A 78 -19.11 7.68 -1.37
C LEU A 78 -19.38 9.18 -1.19
N LEU A 79 -19.88 9.59 -0.03
CA LEU A 79 -20.13 11.00 0.26
C LEU A 79 -18.85 11.83 0.32
N ARG A 80 -17.75 11.31 0.88
CA ARG A 80 -16.44 11.99 0.84
C ARG A 80 -15.97 12.24 -0.59
N LYS A 81 -16.17 11.28 -1.50
CA LYS A 81 -15.82 11.44 -2.92
C LYS A 81 -16.66 12.53 -3.59
N GLU A 82 -17.95 12.57 -3.30
CA GLU A 82 -18.85 13.58 -3.85
C GLU A 82 -18.51 14.99 -3.35
N VAL A 83 -18.23 15.16 -2.04
CA VAL A 83 -17.80 16.46 -1.49
C VAL A 83 -16.44 16.89 -2.04
N ALA A 84 -15.48 15.96 -2.16
CA ALA A 84 -14.17 16.24 -2.75
C ALA A 84 -14.31 16.75 -4.20
N ALA A 85 -15.15 16.10 -5.01
CA ALA A 85 -15.43 16.52 -6.38
C ALA A 85 -16.06 17.92 -6.46
N LEU A 86 -17.02 18.24 -5.58
CA LEU A 86 -17.69 19.55 -5.54
C LEU A 86 -16.77 20.69 -5.06
N SER A 87 -15.86 20.39 -4.13
CA SER A 87 -14.91 21.37 -3.59
C SER A 87 -13.62 21.49 -4.40
N GLY A 88 -13.39 20.58 -5.37
CA GLY A 88 -12.22 20.59 -6.23
C GLY A 88 -10.93 20.16 -5.54
N VAL A 89 -11.02 19.47 -4.41
CA VAL A 89 -9.87 18.87 -3.72
C VAL A 89 -9.86 17.36 -3.93
N SER A 90 -8.71 16.72 -3.76
CA SER A 90 -8.64 15.27 -3.77
C SER A 90 -9.27 14.67 -2.52
N GLN A 91 -9.72 13.42 -2.63
CA GLN A 91 -10.22 12.68 -1.47
C GLN A 91 -9.17 12.60 -0.34
N ALA A 92 -7.89 12.47 -0.69
CA ALA A 92 -6.80 12.37 0.28
C ALA A 92 -6.59 13.69 1.04
N GLU A 93 -6.63 14.82 0.35
CA GLU A 93 -6.56 16.15 0.96
C GLU A 93 -7.75 16.41 1.89
N LEU A 94 -8.96 15.99 1.48
CA LEU A 94 -10.17 16.10 2.31
C LEU A 94 -10.09 15.23 3.58
N GLU A 95 -9.58 14.01 3.47
CA GLU A 95 -9.39 13.11 4.62
C GLU A 95 -8.33 13.63 5.60
N ALA A 96 -7.23 14.20 5.09
CA ALA A 96 -6.21 14.86 5.90
C ALA A 96 -6.76 16.10 6.62
N LEU A 97 -7.52 16.95 5.91
CA LEU A 97 -8.10 18.19 6.44
C LEU A 97 -9.07 17.97 7.61
N TYR A 98 -9.77 16.84 7.62
CA TYR A 98 -10.74 16.52 8.68
C TYR A 98 -10.16 15.70 9.82
N GLU A 99 -8.87 15.35 9.78
CA GLU A 99 -8.22 14.47 10.76
C GLU A 99 -8.97 13.14 10.95
N ILE A 100 -9.76 12.75 9.95
CA ILE A 100 -10.54 11.53 10.02
C ILE A 100 -9.57 10.40 9.76
N LYS A 101 -9.28 9.62 10.82
CA LYS A 101 -8.52 8.37 10.68
C LYS A 101 -9.08 7.63 9.47
N PRO A 102 -8.26 7.34 8.44
CA PRO A 102 -8.75 6.69 7.24
C PRO A 102 -9.48 5.42 7.68
N VAL A 103 -10.74 5.30 7.30
CA VAL A 103 -11.49 4.04 7.48
C VAL A 103 -10.62 3.02 6.78
N ALA A 104 -9.97 2.16 7.57
CA ALA A 104 -8.79 1.42 7.17
C ALA A 104 -8.95 0.93 5.74
N ARG A 105 -8.29 1.63 4.81
CA ARG A 105 -7.96 1.00 3.55
C ARG A 105 -7.02 -0.10 3.99
N ALA A 106 -7.52 -1.34 4.05
CA ALA A 106 -6.71 -2.45 3.59
C ALA A 106 -6.08 -1.92 2.30
N ALA A 107 -4.77 -1.70 2.34
CA ALA A 107 -4.04 -0.99 1.31
C ALA A 107 -4.49 -1.58 -0.01
N ARG A 108 -5.30 -0.83 -0.78
CA ARG A 108 -5.63 -1.29 -2.12
C ARG A 108 -4.29 -1.31 -2.82
N PRO A 109 -3.81 -2.46 -3.33
CA PRO A 109 -2.66 -2.43 -4.20
C PRO A 109 -3.03 -1.43 -5.29
N ALA A 110 -2.19 -0.42 -5.45
CA ALA A 110 -2.31 0.44 -6.62
C ALA A 110 -2.43 -0.50 -7.81
N PHE A 111 -3.39 -0.24 -8.71
CA PHE A 111 -3.36 -0.83 -10.04
C PHE A 111 -2.09 -0.26 -10.68
N GLN A 112 -0.96 -0.91 -10.40
CA GLN A 112 0.26 -0.72 -11.14
C GLN A 112 -0.13 -1.16 -12.54
N LYS A 113 -0.09 -0.21 -13.50
CA LYS A 113 0.08 -0.55 -14.92
C LYS A 113 1.00 -1.76 -14.96
N ALA A 114 0.65 -2.80 -15.70
CA ALA A 114 1.46 -4.01 -15.88
C ALA A 114 2.90 -3.60 -16.23
N GLY A 115 3.66 -3.39 -15.18
CA GLY A 115 4.97 -2.82 -15.07
C GLY A 115 5.52 -3.73 -14.01
N ARG A 116 6.53 -4.50 -14.44
CA ARG A 116 7.10 -5.64 -13.74
C ARG A 116 6.98 -5.45 -12.23
N ALA A 117 6.42 -6.46 -11.55
CA ALA A 117 6.38 -6.48 -10.10
C ALA A 117 7.72 -5.96 -9.56
N PRO A 118 7.73 -5.08 -8.54
CA PRO A 118 8.97 -4.54 -8.02
C PRO A 118 9.94 -5.70 -7.79
N PRO A 119 11.21 -5.58 -8.22
CA PRO A 119 12.17 -6.67 -8.15
C PRO A 119 12.18 -7.20 -6.72
N SER A 120 12.22 -8.53 -6.58
CA SER A 120 12.35 -9.14 -5.26
C SER A 120 13.58 -8.56 -4.55
N ALA A 121 13.58 -8.58 -3.21
CA ALA A 121 14.73 -8.10 -2.45
C ALA A 121 16.03 -8.83 -2.85
N HIS A 122 15.95 -10.12 -3.18
CA HIS A 122 17.07 -10.91 -3.70
C HIS A 122 17.52 -10.45 -5.10
N ARG A 123 16.58 -10.09 -5.97
CA ARG A 123 16.89 -9.55 -7.30
C ARG A 123 17.62 -8.21 -7.21
N LEU A 124 17.14 -7.28 -6.39
CA LEU A 124 17.82 -6.00 -6.20
C LEU A 124 19.21 -6.20 -5.55
N LEU A 125 19.35 -7.17 -4.64
CA LEU A 125 20.64 -7.56 -4.08
C LEU A 125 21.60 -8.08 -5.15
N LEU A 126 21.15 -8.95 -6.07
CA LEU A 126 21.94 -9.40 -7.22
C LEU A 126 22.36 -8.23 -8.11
N GLN A 127 21.45 -7.31 -8.42
CA GLN A 127 21.78 -6.13 -9.23
C GLN A 127 22.88 -5.29 -8.58
N CYS A 128 22.81 -5.04 -7.28
CA CYS A 128 23.84 -4.30 -6.55
C CYS A 128 25.18 -5.06 -6.51
N LEU A 129 25.17 -6.38 -6.33
CA LEU A 129 26.38 -7.20 -6.32
C LEU A 129 27.03 -7.28 -7.71
N ILE A 130 26.25 -7.27 -8.79
CA ILE A 130 26.80 -7.19 -10.15
C ILE A 130 27.38 -5.80 -10.41
N ALA A 131 26.66 -4.73 -10.06
CA ALA A 131 27.15 -3.36 -10.26
C ALA A 131 28.40 -3.04 -9.44
N GLN A 132 28.46 -3.50 -8.19
CA GLN A 132 29.57 -3.23 -7.28
C GLN A 132 29.90 -4.47 -6.45
N PRO A 133 30.69 -5.42 -7.02
CA PRO A 133 31.06 -6.69 -6.38
C PRO A 133 31.65 -6.57 -4.96
N ALA A 134 32.37 -5.47 -4.68
CA ALA A 134 32.96 -5.19 -3.38
C ALA A 134 31.93 -5.10 -2.24
N LEU A 135 30.66 -4.77 -2.53
CA LEU A 135 29.59 -4.73 -1.52
C LEU A 135 29.32 -6.10 -0.89
N GLY A 136 29.66 -7.19 -1.59
CA GLY A 136 29.53 -8.55 -1.06
C GLY A 136 30.30 -8.79 0.24
N ALA A 137 31.36 -8.03 0.52
CA ALA A 137 32.13 -8.12 1.76
C ALA A 137 31.32 -7.71 3.00
N GLN A 138 30.23 -6.94 2.83
CA GLN A 138 29.33 -6.54 3.91
C GLN A 138 28.30 -7.61 4.25
N ILE A 139 28.14 -8.63 3.41
CA ILE A 139 27.18 -9.73 3.63
C ILE A 139 27.85 -10.82 4.44
N SER A 140 27.21 -11.19 5.54
CA SER A 140 27.71 -12.20 6.45
C SER A 140 27.90 -13.57 5.76
N ALA A 141 28.88 -14.34 6.25
CA ALA A 141 29.23 -15.65 5.69
C ALA A 141 28.08 -16.66 5.82
N ASP A 142 27.27 -16.53 6.87
CA ASP A 142 26.09 -17.33 7.20
C ASP A 142 24.80 -16.83 6.54
N TRP A 143 24.88 -15.85 5.62
CA TRP A 143 23.70 -15.39 4.89
C TRP A 143 23.04 -16.55 4.14
N HIS A 144 21.74 -16.66 4.32
CA HIS A 144 20.91 -17.64 3.64
C HIS A 144 19.57 -17.01 3.27
N GLY A 145 19.02 -17.41 2.14
CA GLY A 145 17.69 -17.01 1.70
C GLY A 145 16.99 -18.19 1.02
N GLU A 146 15.69 -18.05 0.79
CA GLU A 146 14.86 -19.08 0.17
C GLU A 146 14.53 -18.72 -1.28
N GLY A 147 14.53 -19.74 -2.14
CA GLY A 147 14.17 -19.63 -3.54
C GLY A 147 15.34 -19.42 -4.51
N VAL A 148 15.05 -19.55 -5.81
CA VAL A 148 16.07 -19.62 -6.87
C VAL A 148 16.91 -18.33 -6.96
N GLU A 149 16.32 -17.17 -6.70
CA GLU A 149 17.06 -15.89 -6.69
C GLU A 149 18.00 -15.79 -5.47
N ALA A 150 17.62 -16.37 -4.32
CA ALA A 150 18.49 -16.42 -3.16
C ALA A 150 19.66 -17.41 -3.35
N GLU A 151 19.39 -18.56 -4.00
CA GLU A 151 20.44 -19.50 -4.42
C GLU A 151 21.45 -18.83 -5.37
N ALA A 152 20.96 -18.03 -6.31
CA ALA A 152 21.82 -17.23 -7.19
C ALA A 152 22.67 -16.21 -6.41
N VAL A 153 22.13 -15.54 -5.38
CA VAL A 153 22.92 -14.66 -4.49
C VAL A 153 24.01 -15.45 -3.79
N SER A 154 23.70 -16.62 -3.23
CA SER A 154 24.69 -17.48 -2.57
C SER A 154 25.80 -17.91 -3.52
N ALA A 155 25.45 -18.27 -4.77
CA ALA A 155 26.42 -18.64 -5.79
C ALA A 155 27.35 -17.47 -6.16
N VAL A 156 26.79 -16.27 -6.38
CA VAL A 156 27.55 -15.04 -6.61
C VAL A 156 28.48 -14.75 -5.44
N LEU A 157 28.01 -14.84 -4.20
CA LEU A 157 28.84 -14.63 -3.02
C LEU A 157 29.96 -15.65 -2.89
N SER A 158 29.75 -16.91 -3.27
CA SER A 158 30.82 -17.93 -3.29
C SER A 158 31.98 -17.49 -4.18
N VAL A 159 31.67 -17.15 -5.44
CA VAL A 159 32.68 -16.70 -6.42
C VAL A 159 33.37 -15.42 -5.97
N LEU A 160 32.61 -14.47 -5.43
CA LEU A 160 33.17 -13.22 -4.90
C LEU A 160 34.11 -13.47 -3.71
N ARG A 161 33.78 -14.40 -2.80
CA ARG A 161 34.65 -14.77 -1.68
C ARG A 161 35.92 -15.47 -2.14
N GLU A 162 35.81 -16.40 -3.09
CA GLU A 162 36.96 -17.11 -3.68
C GLU A 162 37.96 -16.16 -4.34
N THR A 163 37.46 -15.04 -4.88
CA THR A 163 38.27 -14.00 -5.53
C THR A 163 38.57 -12.81 -4.62
N ASN A 164 38.26 -12.91 -3.32
CA ASN A 164 38.46 -11.87 -2.32
C ASN A 164 37.85 -10.51 -2.72
N PHE A 165 36.67 -10.56 -3.36
CA PHE A 165 35.88 -9.42 -3.84
C PHE A 165 36.61 -8.52 -4.85
N ALA A 166 37.65 -9.03 -5.51
CA ALA A 166 38.46 -8.28 -6.48
C ALA A 166 37.93 -8.35 -7.92
N LEU A 167 36.91 -9.18 -8.19
CA LEU A 167 36.29 -9.30 -9.51
C LEU A 167 35.55 -8.02 -9.89
N GLY A 168 35.71 -7.59 -11.15
CA GLY A 168 34.86 -6.58 -11.77
C GLY A 168 33.57 -7.19 -12.33
N SER A 169 32.55 -6.36 -12.58
CA SER A 169 31.22 -6.79 -13.05
C SER A 169 31.24 -7.71 -14.26
N PRO A 170 31.98 -7.42 -15.35
CA PRO A 170 31.97 -8.29 -16.54
C PRO A 170 32.61 -9.66 -16.27
N ALA A 171 33.65 -9.71 -15.43
CA ALA A 171 34.33 -10.95 -15.07
C ALA A 171 33.45 -11.83 -14.17
N LEU A 172 32.65 -11.20 -13.29
CA LEU A 172 31.66 -11.89 -12.48
C LEU A 172 30.58 -12.53 -13.37
N THR A 173 29.96 -11.79 -14.29
CA THR A 173 28.94 -12.38 -15.18
C THR A 173 29.51 -13.49 -16.06
N GLN A 174 30.76 -13.32 -16.52
CA GLN A 174 31.47 -14.34 -17.31
C GLN A 174 31.67 -15.66 -16.55
N SER A 175 31.89 -15.63 -15.22
CA SER A 175 32.06 -16.86 -14.43
C SER A 175 30.79 -17.69 -14.31
N PHE A 176 29.63 -17.11 -14.62
CA PHE A 176 28.33 -17.79 -14.55
C PHE A 176 27.79 -18.25 -15.91
N GLN A 177 28.51 -18.04 -17.01
CA GLN A 177 28.13 -18.58 -18.32
C GLN A 177 28.16 -20.11 -18.30
N GLY A 178 27.13 -20.76 -18.84
CA GLY A 178 26.96 -22.21 -18.83
C GLY A 178 26.49 -22.79 -17.49
N THR A 179 26.23 -21.95 -16.48
CA THR A 179 25.68 -22.39 -15.19
C THR A 179 24.16 -22.32 -15.16
N ALA A 180 23.54 -22.95 -14.14
CA ALA A 180 22.10 -22.87 -13.93
C ALA A 180 21.59 -21.42 -13.69
N TYR A 181 22.47 -20.51 -13.26
CA TYR A 181 22.13 -19.13 -12.90
C TYR A 181 22.29 -18.13 -14.04
N GLU A 182 22.85 -18.54 -15.19
CA GLU A 182 23.11 -17.66 -16.35
C GLU A 182 21.88 -16.85 -16.75
N LYS A 183 20.72 -17.51 -16.89
CA LYS A 183 19.46 -16.86 -17.29
C LYS A 183 18.98 -15.84 -16.26
N ILE A 184 19.18 -16.11 -14.98
CA ILE A 184 18.75 -15.22 -13.90
C ILE A 184 19.62 -13.97 -13.93
N LEU A 185 20.94 -14.13 -14.00
CA LEU A 185 21.89 -13.00 -14.05
C LEU A 185 21.69 -12.15 -15.31
N ALA A 186 21.45 -12.77 -16.48
CA ALA A 186 21.12 -12.03 -17.69
C ALA A 186 19.83 -11.20 -17.56
N THR A 187 18.82 -11.72 -16.84
CA THR A 187 17.59 -10.97 -16.58
C THR A 187 17.83 -9.82 -15.60
N VAL A 188 18.64 -10.06 -14.57
CA VAL A 188 19.06 -9.05 -13.57
C VAL A 188 19.79 -7.89 -14.25
N GLU A 189 20.76 -8.19 -15.11
CA GLU A 189 21.50 -7.18 -15.90
C GLU A 189 20.59 -6.40 -16.85
N ALA A 190 19.66 -7.08 -17.53
CA ALA A 190 18.68 -6.40 -18.38
C ALA A 190 17.78 -5.45 -17.57
N ASP A 191 17.43 -5.81 -16.34
CA ASP A 191 16.66 -4.94 -15.44
C ASP A 191 17.51 -3.73 -14.96
N MET A 192 18.85 -3.85 -14.85
CA MET A 192 19.74 -2.73 -14.48
C MET A 192 19.75 -1.61 -15.52
N LEU A 193 19.46 -1.91 -16.79
CA LEU A 193 19.32 -0.88 -17.84
C LEU A 193 18.17 0.10 -17.58
N SER A 194 17.25 -0.24 -16.67
CA SER A 194 16.15 0.62 -16.26
C SER A 194 16.47 1.54 -15.08
N TRP A 195 17.71 1.50 -14.56
CA TRP A 195 18.16 2.41 -13.51
C TRP A 195 18.14 3.85 -14.04
N GLY A 196 17.50 4.74 -13.27
CA GLY A 196 17.54 6.17 -13.56
C GLY A 196 18.85 6.81 -13.08
N ASP A 197 19.12 8.02 -13.54
CA ASP A 197 20.35 8.78 -13.21
C ASP A 197 20.55 9.04 -11.70
N SER A 198 19.49 8.90 -10.90
CA SER A 198 19.52 9.07 -9.45
C SER A 198 19.72 7.78 -8.66
N PHE A 199 19.96 6.64 -9.32
CA PHE A 199 20.08 5.36 -8.65
C PHE A 199 21.44 5.22 -7.93
N ASP A 200 21.41 5.15 -6.60
CA ASP A 200 22.60 4.94 -5.77
C ASP A 200 22.69 3.47 -5.34
N VAL A 201 23.61 2.74 -6.00
CA VAL A 201 23.83 1.30 -5.77
C VAL A 201 24.15 1.00 -4.30
N SER A 202 24.97 1.83 -3.66
CA SER A 202 25.42 1.59 -2.28
C SER A 202 24.30 1.85 -1.28
N ALA A 203 23.52 2.92 -1.47
CA ALA A 203 22.38 3.23 -0.62
C ALA A 203 21.26 2.18 -0.77
N GLU A 204 20.93 1.78 -1.99
CA GLU A 204 19.92 0.76 -2.27
C GLU A 204 20.35 -0.61 -1.69
N PHE A 205 21.62 -0.98 -1.85
CA PHE A 205 22.18 -2.19 -1.24
C PHE A 205 22.02 -2.19 0.29
N ALA A 206 22.42 -1.10 0.96
CA ALA A 206 22.30 -0.98 2.40
C ALA A 206 20.84 -1.08 2.88
N GLY A 207 19.92 -0.42 2.16
CA GLY A 207 18.50 -0.47 2.44
C GLY A 207 17.90 -1.87 2.28
N VAL A 208 18.27 -2.58 1.21
CA VAL A 208 17.82 -3.96 0.97
C VAL A 208 18.39 -4.93 2.02
N LEU A 209 19.68 -4.82 2.33
CA LEU A 209 20.33 -5.68 3.31
C LEU A 209 19.72 -5.49 4.71
N SER A 210 19.43 -4.24 5.11
CA SER A 210 18.74 -3.97 6.38
C SER A 210 17.37 -4.65 6.43
N LYS A 211 16.57 -4.51 5.36
CA LYS A 211 15.24 -5.13 5.25
C LYS A 211 15.30 -6.65 5.30
N LEU A 212 16.26 -7.26 4.60
CA LEU A 212 16.44 -8.72 4.61
C LEU A 212 16.80 -9.22 6.01
N ASN A 213 17.73 -8.55 6.68
CA ASN A 213 18.13 -8.90 8.04
C ASN A 213 16.99 -8.72 9.06
N GLU A 214 16.20 -7.65 8.93
CA GLU A 214 15.00 -7.43 9.76
C GLU A 214 13.96 -8.53 9.55
N ASN A 215 13.70 -8.90 8.29
CA ASN A 215 12.74 -9.96 7.96
C ASN A 215 13.20 -11.31 8.50
N GLN A 216 14.48 -11.66 8.35
CA GLN A 216 15.05 -12.91 8.88
C GLN A 216 14.94 -12.95 10.42
N ARG A 217 15.29 -11.86 11.12
CA ARG A 217 15.11 -11.76 12.57
C ARG A 217 13.65 -11.94 12.97
N ARG A 218 12.73 -11.29 12.26
CA ARG A 218 11.29 -11.39 12.53
C ARG A 218 10.77 -12.81 12.31
N GLN A 219 11.22 -13.49 11.26
CA GLN A 219 10.88 -14.90 10.99
C GLN A 219 11.43 -15.83 12.08
N GLN A 220 12.70 -15.68 12.45
CA GLN A 220 13.30 -16.46 13.55
C GLN A 220 12.52 -16.26 14.86
N PHE A 221 12.19 -15.02 15.19
CA PHE A 221 11.39 -14.71 16.37
C PHE A 221 10.00 -15.36 16.32
N GLN A 222 9.31 -15.32 15.17
CA GLN A 222 8.02 -15.98 14.99
C GLN A 222 8.10 -17.50 15.12
N VAL A 223 9.15 -18.13 14.57
CA VAL A 223 9.37 -19.58 14.71
C VAL A 223 9.59 -19.96 16.17
N LEU A 224 10.41 -19.19 16.90
CA LEU A 224 10.66 -19.43 18.32
C LEU A 224 9.40 -19.21 19.18
N GLN A 225 8.61 -18.18 18.87
CA GLN A 225 7.31 -17.97 19.52
C GLN A 225 6.34 -19.13 19.24
N ALA A 226 6.26 -19.61 18.01
CA ALA A 226 5.40 -20.74 17.65
C ALA A 226 5.81 -22.02 18.41
N LYS A 227 7.12 -22.29 18.52
CA LYS A 227 7.64 -23.41 19.34
C LYS A 227 7.31 -23.25 20.82
N LEU A 228 7.42 -22.04 21.37
CA LEU A 228 7.04 -21.74 22.76
C LEU A 228 5.56 -22.01 23.03
N VAL A 229 4.67 -21.61 22.11
CA VAL A 229 3.23 -21.85 22.23
C VAL A 229 2.91 -23.35 22.16
N GLN A 230 3.62 -24.11 21.33
CA GLN A 230 3.36 -25.55 21.15
C GLN A 230 3.93 -26.44 22.25
N SER A 231 5.11 -26.14 22.79
CA SER A 231 5.86 -27.05 23.67
C SER A 231 6.40 -26.40 24.95
N GLY A 232 6.04 -25.14 25.21
CA GLY A 232 6.54 -24.37 26.35
C GLY A 232 8.05 -24.10 26.28
N LEU A 233 8.61 -23.52 27.36
CA LEU A 233 10.06 -23.28 27.48
C LEU A 233 10.89 -24.57 27.37
N SER A 234 10.30 -25.71 27.72
CA SER A 234 10.89 -27.06 27.66
C SER A 234 11.20 -27.55 26.24
N GLY A 235 10.47 -27.05 25.23
CA GLY A 235 10.66 -27.42 23.83
C GLY A 235 11.73 -26.61 23.09
N LEU A 236 12.30 -25.58 23.72
CA LEU A 236 13.44 -24.85 23.18
C LEU A 236 14.74 -25.45 23.69
N THR A 237 15.70 -25.66 22.78
CA THR A 237 17.08 -25.98 23.15
C THR A 237 17.75 -24.77 23.83
N ASP A 238 18.79 -25.01 24.63
CA ASP A 238 19.52 -23.94 25.31
C ASP A 238 20.06 -22.81 24.37
N PRO A 239 20.59 -23.10 23.15
CA PRO A 239 20.94 -22.03 22.22
C PRO A 239 19.73 -21.24 21.70
N GLU A 240 18.58 -21.88 21.48
CA GLU A 240 17.35 -21.20 21.03
C GLU A 240 16.77 -20.28 22.11
N ARG A 241 16.88 -20.66 23.39
CA ARG A 241 16.48 -19.81 24.53
C ARG A 241 17.34 -18.55 24.62
N GLU A 242 18.64 -18.70 24.40
CA GLU A 242 19.57 -17.57 24.39
C GLU A 242 19.32 -16.65 23.19
N GLN A 243 19.12 -17.21 22.00
CA GLN A 243 18.73 -16.46 20.81
C GLN A 243 17.40 -15.71 21.01
N TYR A 244 16.40 -16.34 21.64
CA TYR A 244 15.13 -15.69 21.98
C TYR A 244 15.31 -14.51 22.93
N ARG A 245 16.17 -14.63 23.96
CA ARG A 245 16.51 -13.52 24.88
C ARG A 245 17.21 -12.38 24.16
N GLN A 246 18.16 -12.67 23.29
CA GLN A 246 18.88 -11.66 22.51
C GLN A 246 17.96 -10.90 21.55
N LEU A 247 16.98 -11.60 20.94
CA LEU A 247 15.97 -10.97 20.09
C LEU A 247 15.00 -10.07 20.87
N LEU A 248 14.70 -10.38 22.14
CA LEU A 248 13.87 -9.53 23.01
C LEU A 248 14.56 -8.27 23.52
N GLN A 249 15.89 -8.29 23.69
CA GLN A 249 16.66 -7.12 24.18
C GLN A 249 16.95 -6.07 23.11
N ARG A 250 16.75 -6.40 21.83
CA ARG A 250 17.09 -5.56 20.67
C ARG A 250 15.88 -5.03 19.88
N GLY A 251 14.66 -5.33 20.32
CA GLY A 251 13.42 -4.75 19.79
C GLY A 251 13.01 -3.51 20.56
#